data_AF-A0A5B0N028-F1
#
_entry.id   AF-A0A5B0N028-F1
#
_cell.length_a   1.000
_cell.length_b   1.000
_cell.length_c   1.000
_cell.angle_alpha   90.00
_cell.angle_beta   90.00
_cell.angle_gamma   90.00
#
_symmetry.space_group_name_H-M   'P 1'
#
loop_
_entity.id
_entity.type
_entity.pdbx_description
1 polymer ?
#
loop_
_entity_poly.entity_id
_entity_poly.type
_entity_poly.pdbx_seq_one_letter_code
_entity_poly.pdbx_strand_id
1 'polypeptide(L)'
;MVRMGLSASAGCGQSSRYTDRAPQGRRHWATFGHTSKLSERLLIMVNIPKTRRTYCKGKQCKKHTPHKVTQYKTGKASLFAQGKRRYDRKQSGYGGQTKPVFHKKAKTTKKVVLRMECTVCKYKKQVALKRCKHFELGGDKKTKGAALVF
;
A
#
# COMPACT_ATOMS: atom_id res chain seq x y z
N MET A 1 4.59 -22.67 -45.76
CA MET A 1 4.94 -21.66 -46.77
C MET A 1 3.63 -20.99 -47.19
N VAL A 2 3.28 -19.89 -46.51
CA VAL A 2 1.96 -19.26 -46.62
C VAL A 2 2.05 -18.00 -47.47
N ARG A 3 1.13 -17.93 -48.43
CA ARG A 3 0.88 -16.89 -49.43
C ARG A 3 1.06 -15.45 -48.94
N MET A 4 1.76 -14.66 -49.75
CA MET A 4 1.62 -13.21 -49.86
C MET A 4 0.20 -12.89 -50.36
N GLY A 5 -0.41 -11.84 -49.81
CA GLY A 5 -1.75 -11.40 -50.21
C GLY A 5 -2.14 -10.01 -49.70
N LEU A 6 -1.93 -9.02 -50.57
CA LEU A 6 -2.68 -7.80 -50.80
C LEU A 6 -2.91 -6.74 -49.70
N SER A 7 -2.43 -5.54 -50.05
CA SER A 7 -2.88 -4.21 -49.64
C SER A 7 -4.35 -3.91 -50.02
N ALA A 8 -5.08 -3.26 -49.11
CA ALA A 8 -6.20 -2.40 -49.46
C ALA A 8 -6.38 -1.32 -48.38
N SER A 9 -6.21 -0.07 -48.80
CA SER A 9 -6.49 1.17 -48.08
C SER A 9 -7.81 1.75 -48.59
N ALA A 10 -8.75 2.05 -47.70
CA ALA A 10 -9.72 3.16 -47.81
C ALA A 10 -10.72 3.08 -46.64
N GLY A 11 -11.15 4.24 -46.14
CA GLY A 11 -12.36 4.34 -45.30
C GLY A 11 -12.27 5.31 -44.14
N CYS A 12 -12.26 6.62 -44.43
CA CYS A 12 -12.74 7.62 -43.50
C CYS A 12 -14.25 7.42 -43.26
N GLY A 13 -14.69 7.47 -42.00
CA GLY A 13 -16.10 7.30 -41.63
C GLY A 13 -16.37 8.01 -40.32
N GLN A 14 -17.03 9.15 -40.41
CA GLN A 14 -17.31 10.09 -39.35
C GLN A 14 -18.44 9.62 -38.42
N SER A 15 -18.33 10.02 -37.15
CA SER A 15 -19.42 10.46 -36.26
C SER A 15 -20.74 9.65 -36.17
N SER A 16 -20.99 9.10 -34.98
CA SER A 16 -22.30 9.23 -34.30
C SER A 16 -22.13 8.93 -32.82
N ARG A 17 -21.94 9.96 -31.99
CA ARG A 17 -22.95 10.41 -31.02
C ARG A 17 -23.67 9.27 -30.28
N TYR A 18 -22.96 8.58 -29.39
CA TYR A 18 -23.64 7.86 -28.31
C TYR A 18 -24.12 8.90 -27.30
N THR A 19 -25.43 9.13 -27.31
CA THR A 19 -26.12 10.01 -26.37
C THR A 19 -26.19 9.34 -25.01
N ASP A 20 -25.24 9.63 -24.12
CA ASP A 20 -25.35 9.31 -22.71
C ASP A 20 -26.40 10.22 -22.05
N ARG A 21 -27.65 9.77 -22.09
CA ARG A 21 -28.77 10.40 -21.37
C ARG A 21 -28.65 10.02 -19.90
N ALA A 22 -27.96 10.86 -19.11
CA ALA A 22 -27.88 10.72 -17.66
C ALA A 22 -29.26 10.93 -17.00
N PRO A 23 -29.79 9.98 -16.20
CA PRO A 23 -31.00 10.23 -15.43
C PRO A 23 -30.71 11.17 -14.25
N GLN A 24 -31.41 12.30 -14.25
CA GLN A 24 -31.44 13.29 -13.17
C GLN A 24 -32.17 12.72 -11.94
N GLY A 25 -31.48 11.92 -11.15
CA GLY A 25 -31.92 11.46 -9.83
C GLY A 25 -31.43 12.41 -8.74
N ARG A 26 -32.21 13.46 -8.46
CA ARG A 26 -32.00 14.43 -7.38
C ARG A 26 -32.14 13.74 -6.02
N ARG A 27 -31.09 13.02 -5.58
CA ARG A 27 -31.03 12.46 -4.22
C ARG A 27 -30.64 13.57 -3.25
N HIS A 28 -31.62 14.00 -2.46
CA HIS A 28 -31.45 14.86 -1.30
C HIS A 28 -30.35 14.25 -0.41
N TRP A 29 -29.20 14.90 -0.35
CA TRP A 29 -28.13 14.54 0.57
C TRP A 29 -28.58 15.09 1.92
N ALA A 30 -29.21 14.23 2.73
CA ALA A 30 -29.39 14.53 4.13
C ALA A 30 -28.00 14.83 4.71
N THR A 31 -27.77 16.08 5.08
CA THR A 31 -26.63 16.49 5.89
C THR A 31 -26.78 15.86 7.27
N PHE A 32 -26.44 14.58 7.38
CA PHE A 32 -26.12 13.98 8.65
C PHE A 32 -24.87 14.70 9.14
N GLY A 33 -25.09 15.67 10.02
CA GLY A 33 -24.05 16.30 10.81
C GLY A 33 -23.30 15.20 11.55
N HIS A 34 -22.17 14.78 10.97
CA HIS A 34 -21.14 14.07 11.72
C HIS A 34 -20.61 15.06 12.74
N THR A 35 -21.23 15.02 13.92
CA THR A 35 -20.66 15.55 15.14
C THR A 35 -19.22 15.08 15.20
N SER A 36 -18.32 16.05 15.15
CA SER A 36 -16.90 15.90 15.34
C SER A 36 -16.64 15.48 16.78
N LYS A 37 -16.97 14.23 17.13
CA LYS A 37 -16.31 13.54 18.23
C LYS A 37 -14.90 13.23 17.75
N LEU A 38 -14.07 14.27 17.83
CA LEU A 38 -12.62 14.18 17.85
C LEU A 38 -12.28 13.08 18.84
N SER A 39 -11.98 11.92 18.29
CA SER A 39 -11.58 10.78 19.08
C SER A 39 -10.22 11.12 19.68
N GLU A 40 -10.21 11.63 20.91
CA GLU A 40 -9.11 11.47 21.84
C GLU A 40 -8.99 9.98 22.15
N ARG A 41 -8.54 9.22 21.14
CA ARG A 41 -7.97 7.92 21.35
C ARG A 41 -6.67 8.18 22.09
N LEU A 42 -6.71 7.98 23.41
CA LEU A 42 -5.59 7.54 24.23
C LEU A 42 -4.55 6.90 23.32
N LEU A 43 -3.32 7.40 23.35
CA LEU A 43 -2.22 6.90 22.52
C LEU A 43 -1.94 5.44 22.93
N ILE A 44 -2.68 4.50 22.36
CA ILE A 44 -2.48 3.06 22.58
C ILE A 44 -1.15 2.75 21.92
N MET A 45 -0.10 2.73 22.73
CA MET A 45 1.22 2.27 22.35
C MET A 45 1.12 0.82 21.89
N VAL A 46 1.46 0.55 20.62
CA VAL A 46 1.37 -0.79 20.03
C VAL A 46 2.73 -1.46 20.13
N ASN A 47 2.82 -2.45 21.02
CA ASN A 47 4.01 -3.28 21.23
C ASN A 47 3.84 -4.65 20.55
N ILE A 48 4.84 -5.06 19.77
CA ILE A 48 4.90 -6.40 19.14
C ILE A 48 6.22 -7.08 19.53
N PRO A 49 6.19 -8.38 19.93
CA PRO A 49 7.40 -9.10 20.29
C PRO A 49 8.34 -9.31 19.10
N LYS A 50 9.65 -9.32 19.37
CA LYS A 50 10.71 -9.59 18.38
C LYS A 50 10.68 -11.03 17.86
N THR A 51 10.06 -11.96 18.61
CA THR A 51 9.88 -13.36 18.22
C THR A 51 8.40 -13.76 18.30
N ARG A 52 7.91 -14.49 17.30
CA ARG A 52 6.53 -15.00 17.27
C ARG A 52 6.48 -16.39 16.65
N ARG A 53 5.78 -17.34 17.27
CA ARG A 53 5.46 -18.63 16.64
C ARG A 53 4.28 -18.47 15.70
N THR A 54 4.43 -18.88 14.46
CA THR A 54 3.40 -18.73 13.42
C THR A 54 3.65 -19.72 12.30
N TYR A 55 2.62 -20.02 11.49
CA TYR A 55 2.71 -20.97 10.40
C TYR A 55 3.74 -20.53 9.34
N CYS A 56 4.66 -21.42 8.97
CA CYS A 56 5.60 -21.21 7.90
C CYS A 56 5.12 -21.90 6.62
N LYS A 57 4.97 -21.12 5.53
CA LYS A 57 4.60 -21.62 4.19
C LYS A 57 5.80 -22.17 3.40
N GLY A 58 6.99 -22.20 4.00
CA GLY A 58 8.19 -22.74 3.35
C GLY A 58 8.00 -24.21 3.03
N LYS A 59 8.44 -24.64 1.83
CA LYS A 59 8.28 -26.00 1.32
C LYS A 59 8.76 -27.07 2.31
N GLN A 60 9.85 -26.77 3.03
CA GLN A 60 10.51 -27.65 3.99
C GLN A 60 9.89 -27.65 5.39
N CYS A 61 9.13 -26.61 5.77
CA CYS A 61 8.62 -26.50 7.13
C CYS A 61 7.16 -26.91 7.24
N LYS A 62 6.26 -26.29 6.48
CA LYS A 62 4.80 -26.48 6.53
C LYS A 62 4.23 -26.64 7.96
N LYS A 63 4.83 -25.96 8.95
CA LYS A 63 4.52 -26.10 10.39
C LYS A 63 4.72 -24.78 11.13
N HIS A 64 4.29 -24.73 12.39
CA HIS A 64 4.43 -23.57 13.26
C HIS A 64 5.84 -23.46 13.85
N THR A 65 6.68 -22.63 13.23
CA THR A 65 8.04 -22.37 13.68
C THR A 65 8.15 -21.02 14.38
N PRO A 66 9.17 -20.79 15.22
CA PRO A 66 9.52 -19.45 15.66
C PRO A 66 9.99 -18.61 14.47
N HIS A 67 9.55 -17.35 14.44
CA HIS A 67 9.95 -16.37 13.43
C HIS A 67 10.56 -15.14 14.12
N LYS A 68 11.63 -14.61 13.54
CA LYS A 68 12.17 -13.29 13.88
C LYS A 68 11.32 -12.23 13.21
N VAL A 69 10.83 -11.27 13.98
CA VAL A 69 9.97 -10.17 13.52
C VAL A 69 10.83 -8.93 13.37
N THR A 70 10.81 -8.31 12.19
CA THR A 70 11.45 -7.02 11.93
C THR A 70 10.48 -6.08 11.23
N GLN A 71 10.73 -4.77 11.31
CA GLN A 71 9.95 -3.80 10.55
C GLN A 71 10.38 -3.80 9.08
N TYR A 72 9.42 -3.81 8.16
CA TYR A 72 9.71 -3.63 6.74
C TYR A 72 10.18 -2.20 6.48
N LYS A 73 11.32 -2.09 5.79
CA LYS A 73 11.81 -0.84 5.20
C LYS A 73 11.75 -0.98 3.67
N THR A 74 11.32 0.09 3.01
CA THR A 74 11.39 0.17 1.54
C THR A 74 12.85 0.24 1.11
N GLY A 75 13.19 -0.47 0.04
CA GLY A 75 14.52 -0.40 -0.56
C GLY A 75 14.70 0.87 -1.42
N LYS A 76 15.92 1.08 -1.91
CA LYS A 76 16.23 2.09 -2.92
C LYS A 76 15.45 1.80 -4.21
N ALA A 77 14.87 2.82 -4.82
CA ALA A 77 14.18 2.68 -6.10
C ALA A 77 15.19 2.35 -7.22
N SER A 78 14.86 1.37 -8.06
CA SER A 78 15.69 0.99 -9.22
C SER A 78 15.45 1.94 -10.40
N LEU A 79 16.52 2.39 -11.05
CA LEU A 79 16.47 3.27 -12.23
C LEU A 79 16.10 2.51 -13.51
N PHE A 80 16.46 1.24 -13.60
CA PHE A 80 16.26 0.42 -14.80
C PHE A 80 14.84 -0.17 -14.92
N ALA A 81 14.00 0.04 -13.90
CA ALA A 81 12.59 -0.34 -13.94
C ALA A 81 11.91 0.33 -15.14
N GLN A 82 11.07 -0.42 -15.87
CA GLN A 82 10.43 0.05 -17.10
C GLN A 82 9.69 1.38 -16.92
N GLY A 83 9.01 1.57 -15.78
CA GLY A 83 8.29 2.81 -15.47
C GLY A 83 9.21 4.02 -15.33
N LYS A 84 10.39 3.85 -14.71
CA LYS A 84 11.38 4.91 -14.54
C LYS A 84 12.05 5.25 -15.88
N ARG A 85 12.47 4.25 -16.65
CA ARG A 85 13.00 4.44 -18.02
C ARG A 85 12.04 5.22 -18.93
N ARG A 86 10.75 4.86 -18.88
CA ARG A 86 9.70 5.56 -19.64
C ARG A 86 9.50 7.00 -19.14
N TYR A 87 9.53 7.22 -17.83
CA TYR A 87 9.40 8.55 -17.23
C TYR A 87 10.55 9.46 -17.66
N ASP A 88 11.79 8.98 -17.57
CA ASP A 88 12.98 9.77 -17.88
C ASP A 88 13.02 10.15 -19.37
N ARG A 89 12.67 9.22 -20.26
CA ARG A 89 12.51 9.51 -21.70
C ARG A 89 11.37 10.47 -22.00
N LYS A 90 10.29 10.45 -21.21
CA LYS A 90 9.18 11.41 -21.39
C LYS A 90 9.56 12.79 -20.90
N GLN A 91 10.39 12.85 -19.85
CA GLN A 91 10.80 14.09 -19.20
C GLN A 91 11.95 14.80 -19.93
N SER A 92 12.71 14.10 -20.78
CA SER A 92 13.80 14.70 -21.56
C SER A 92 13.31 15.68 -22.61
N GLY A 93 14.04 16.79 -22.79
CA GLY A 93 13.70 17.86 -23.74
C GLY A 93 13.00 19.04 -23.07
N TYR A 94 12.32 19.87 -23.87
CA TYR A 94 11.54 21.01 -23.40
C TYR A 94 10.09 20.61 -23.10
N GLY A 95 9.37 21.43 -22.31
CA GLY A 95 7.96 21.19 -21.98
C GLY A 95 7.68 20.94 -20.48
N GLY A 96 8.69 21.06 -19.62
CA GLY A 96 8.51 21.07 -18.17
C GLY A 96 8.08 19.72 -17.57
N GLN A 97 7.25 19.76 -16.52
CA GLN A 97 6.86 18.58 -15.77
C GLN A 97 5.76 17.77 -16.47
N THR A 98 6.07 16.56 -16.92
CA THR A 98 5.17 15.77 -17.80
C THR A 98 4.17 14.86 -17.10
N LYS A 99 4.26 14.73 -15.76
CA LYS A 99 3.41 13.86 -14.93
C LYS A 99 2.97 14.60 -13.66
N PRO A 100 1.74 14.37 -13.19
CA PRO A 100 1.19 15.08 -12.05
C PRO A 100 1.95 14.77 -10.77
N VAL A 101 2.25 15.81 -9.99
CA VAL A 101 2.81 15.71 -8.63
C VAL A 101 1.68 15.79 -7.62
N PHE A 102 1.64 14.86 -6.68
CA PHE A 102 0.58 14.81 -5.67
C PHE A 102 0.91 15.69 -4.46
N HIS A 103 0.14 16.76 -4.24
CA HIS A 103 0.38 17.72 -3.16
C HIS A 103 -0.53 17.55 -1.92
N LYS A 104 -1.76 17.07 -2.09
CA LYS A 104 -2.79 17.05 -1.03
C LYS A 104 -2.72 15.79 -0.15
N LYS A 105 -1.64 15.61 0.62
CA LYS A 105 -1.48 14.46 1.54
C LYS A 105 -2.36 14.58 2.79
N ALA A 106 -3.42 13.78 2.86
CA ALA A 106 -4.35 13.77 4.01
C ALA A 106 -3.95 12.79 5.13
N LYS A 107 -3.22 11.71 4.83
CA LYS A 107 -2.92 10.65 5.81
C LYS A 107 -1.64 10.96 6.59
N THR A 108 -1.75 10.98 7.92
CA THR A 108 -0.63 11.26 8.84
C THR A 108 0.21 10.02 9.17
N THR A 109 -0.38 8.83 9.12
CA THR A 109 0.28 7.55 9.46
C THR A 109 0.34 6.60 8.27
N LYS A 110 1.25 5.62 8.32
CA LYS A 110 1.37 4.53 7.34
C LYS A 110 0.89 3.21 7.96
N LYS A 111 0.55 2.23 7.12
CA LYS A 111 0.37 0.85 7.62
C LYS A 111 1.76 0.27 7.88
N VAL A 112 2.02 -0.15 9.11
CA VAL A 112 3.29 -0.83 9.44
C VAL A 112 3.22 -2.25 8.91
N VAL A 113 4.24 -2.66 8.16
CA VAL A 113 4.38 -4.03 7.66
C VAL A 113 5.53 -4.70 8.40
N LEU A 114 5.27 -5.90 8.90
CA LEU A 114 6.27 -6.73 9.57
C LEU A 114 6.85 -7.72 8.56
N ARG A 115 8.17 -7.89 8.59
CA ARG A 115 8.86 -9.00 7.94
C ARG A 115 9.08 -10.08 8.99
N MET A 116 8.45 -11.23 8.82
CA MET A 116 8.67 -12.41 9.65
C MET A 116 9.58 -13.38 8.92
N GLU A 117 10.74 -13.66 9.50
CA GLU A 117 11.73 -14.59 8.97
C GLU A 117 11.73 -15.88 9.79
N CYS A 118 11.51 -17.02 9.13
CA CYS A 118 11.57 -18.33 9.77
C CYS A 118 13.02 -18.64 10.18
N THR A 119 13.25 -19.11 11.40
CA THR A 119 14.60 -19.47 11.86
C THR A 119 15.16 -20.71 11.16
N VAL A 120 14.31 -21.63 10.72
CA VAL A 120 14.71 -22.93 10.13
C VAL A 120 14.98 -22.81 8.63
N CYS A 121 14.00 -22.36 7.85
CA CYS A 121 14.11 -22.30 6.38
C CYS A 121 14.42 -20.91 5.82
N LYS A 122 14.57 -19.89 6.67
CA LYS A 122 14.81 -18.48 6.28
C LYS A 122 13.74 -17.89 5.35
N TYR A 123 12.59 -18.56 5.20
CA TYR A 123 11.47 -18.05 4.44
C TYR A 123 10.93 -16.76 5.08
N LYS A 124 10.71 -15.74 4.26
CA LYS A 124 10.26 -14.42 4.68
C LYS A 124 8.81 -14.22 4.28
N LYS A 125 7.96 -13.86 5.23
CA LYS A 125 6.56 -13.46 4.99
C LYS A 125 6.30 -12.05 5.48
N GLN A 126 5.41 -11.34 4.79
CA GLN A 126 5.02 -9.99 5.15
C GLN A 126 3.61 -9.99 5.75
N VAL A 127 3.42 -9.29 6.86
CA VAL A 127 2.10 -9.10 7.48
C VAL A 127 1.88 -7.62 7.75
N ALA A 128 0.81 -7.08 7.19
CA ALA A 128 0.41 -5.69 7.38
C ALA A 128 -0.46 -5.55 8.64
N LEU A 129 -0.17 -4.54 9.44
CA LEU A 129 -0.98 -4.15 10.60
C LEU A 129 -1.99 -3.07 10.23
N LYS A 130 -2.89 -2.78 11.17
CA LYS A 130 -3.70 -1.55 11.16
C LYS A 130 -2.78 -0.32 11.29
N ARG A 131 -3.30 0.86 10.95
CA ARG A 131 -2.53 2.11 11.06
C ARG A 131 -2.36 2.48 12.54
N CYS A 132 -1.14 2.78 12.95
CA CYS A 132 -0.78 3.17 14.31
C CYS A 132 0.09 4.44 14.25
N LYS A 133 0.02 5.29 15.28
CA LYS A 133 0.90 6.48 15.40
C LYS A 133 2.26 6.10 15.98
N HIS A 134 2.26 5.39 17.11
CA HIS A 134 3.46 4.88 17.78
C HIS A 134 3.52 3.36 17.63
N PHE A 135 4.69 2.87 17.23
CA PHE A 135 4.95 1.45 17.03
C PHE A 135 6.32 1.11 17.58
N GLU A 136 6.35 0.16 18.52
CA GLU A 136 7.58 -0.32 19.14
C GLU A 136 7.71 -1.84 18.95
N LEU A 137 8.96 -2.30 18.83
CA LEU A 137 9.27 -3.70 18.60
C LEU A 137 10.07 -4.26 19.77
N GLY A 138 9.41 -5.09 20.59
CA GLY A 138 9.98 -5.71 21.78
C GLY A 138 10.20 -4.73 22.92
N GLY A 139 9.24 -3.83 23.16
CA GLY A 139 9.20 -3.02 24.38
C GLY A 139 8.79 -3.86 25.59
N ASP A 140 8.89 -3.27 26.77
CA ASP A 140 8.55 -3.94 28.02
C ASP A 140 7.06 -4.27 28.11
N LYS A 141 6.77 -5.42 28.71
CA LYS A 141 5.39 -5.81 28.99
C LYS A 141 4.90 -4.97 30.16
N LYS A 142 3.74 -4.35 30.00
CA LYS A 142 3.09 -3.60 31.08
C LYS A 142 2.79 -4.54 32.25
N THR A 143 3.32 -4.24 33.43
CA THR A 143 3.00 -4.92 34.69
C THR A 143 1.62 -4.48 35.16
N LYS A 144 0.83 -5.41 35.70
CA LYS A 144 -0.50 -5.12 36.25
C LYS A 144 -0.34 -4.63 37.68
N GLY A 145 -0.91 -3.47 38.03
CA GLY A 145 -0.99 -2.98 39.40
C GLY A 145 0.29 -2.33 39.96
N ALA A 146 1.28 -2.03 39.12
CA ALA A 146 2.44 -1.25 39.57
C ALA A 146 2.02 0.20 39.85
N ALA A 147 2.43 0.73 41.01
CA ALA A 147 2.26 2.15 41.32
C ALA A 147 3.03 2.97 40.28
N LEU A 148 2.38 4.01 39.77
CA LEU A 148 3.05 4.99 38.92
C LEU A 148 4.07 5.73 39.80
N VAL A 149 5.33 5.72 39.38
CA VAL A 149 6.37 6.54 40.01
C VAL A 149 6.12 7.97 39.52
N PHE A 150 5.86 8.87 40.47
CA PHE A 150 5.68 10.30 40.23
C PHE A 150 7.03 11.02 40.24
#